data_AF-A0A509LH29-F1
#
_entry.id   AF-A0A509LH29-F1
#
_cell.length_a   1.000
_cell.length_b   1.000
_cell.length_c   1.000
_cell.angle_alpha   90.00
_cell.angle_beta   90.00
_cell.angle_gamma   90.00
#
_symmetry.space_group_name_H-M   'P 1'
#
loop_
_entity.id
_entity.type
_entity.pdbx_description
1 polymer ?
#
loop_
_entity_poly.entity_id
_entity_poly.type
_entity_poly.pdbx_seq_one_letter_code
_entity_poly.pdbx_strand_id
1 'polypeptide(L)'
;HWTIDSFADQFNRQSEGMKASTTMDNQLKFETSDEYHAITKVEYSGSNGFNEDNVNITVSDWSVINFSADDLRFVRSSGGGWGIVNDPTGGMAAFIPAGGDDDGFGIDFSGDGLADIEISFTQKVFGEGSVQLDLNKRHKDDISFAFSDDSVASSSGLLAAAGINNFFKGYDAMTMGMNELLTDTKYVAAARINSETGEISQGDNANALLMANVQHRDITTKRWAYDRGFDAKSSLTTTTLDGYYSTMTGSMGITARRVQSSREFADIMVNNLTDQRDSVSAVSLDEEMIKLIQYQHAFSAASKLLTVSDEMLNTLVSMR
;
A
#
# COMPACT_ATOMS: atom_id res chain seq x y z
N HIS A 1 15.43 -2.27 20.96
CA HIS A 1 14.69 -1.44 19.99
C HIS A 1 15.39 -1.57 18.65
N TRP A 2 14.66 -1.92 17.58
CA TRP A 2 15.25 -2.03 16.25
C TRP A 2 15.25 -0.63 15.59
N THR A 3 16.42 -0.17 15.16
CA THR A 3 16.58 0.95 14.21
C THR A 3 16.76 0.41 12.79
N ILE A 4 16.60 1.25 11.76
CA ILE A 4 16.85 0.85 10.36
C ILE A 4 18.31 0.41 10.18
N ASP A 5 19.24 1.08 10.86
CA ASP A 5 20.66 0.69 10.87
C ASP A 5 20.85 -0.70 11.50
N SER A 6 20.24 -0.96 12.66
CA SER A 6 20.35 -2.28 13.30
C SER A 6 19.69 -3.39 12.47
N PHE A 7 18.67 -3.05 11.68
CA PHE A 7 18.07 -3.98 10.72
C PHE A 7 19.05 -4.25 9.57
N ALA A 8 19.65 -3.20 8.99
CA ALA A 8 20.60 -3.34 7.90
C ALA A 8 21.81 -4.18 8.32
N ASP A 9 22.33 -3.96 9.53
CA ASP A 9 23.41 -4.76 10.10
C ASP A 9 22.98 -6.23 10.25
N GLN A 10 21.85 -6.51 10.88
CA GLN A 10 21.36 -7.90 11.03
C GLN A 10 21.09 -8.58 9.68
N PHE A 11 20.55 -7.84 8.71
CA PHE A 11 20.36 -8.33 7.35
C PHE A 11 21.70 -8.70 6.72
N ASN A 12 22.71 -7.84 6.81
CA ASN A 12 24.04 -8.08 6.23
C ASN A 12 24.74 -9.30 6.83
N ARG A 13 24.52 -9.59 8.11
CA ARG A 13 25.06 -10.79 8.76
C ARG A 13 24.42 -12.07 8.22
N GLN A 14 23.12 -12.02 7.93
CA GLN A 14 22.33 -13.21 7.56
C GLN A 14 22.20 -13.39 6.04
N SER A 15 22.48 -12.35 5.25
CA SER A 15 22.20 -12.36 3.82
C SER A 15 23.43 -12.74 3.00
N GLU A 16 23.31 -13.85 2.30
CA GLU A 16 24.29 -14.30 1.33
C GLU A 16 24.28 -13.37 0.09
N GLY A 17 25.45 -12.89 -0.33
CA GLY A 17 25.58 -12.15 -1.60
C GLY A 17 24.96 -10.75 -1.66
N MET A 18 24.35 -10.29 -0.57
CA MET A 18 23.47 -9.13 -0.55
C MET A 18 23.85 -8.19 0.59
N LYS A 19 23.57 -6.91 0.39
CA LYS A 19 23.85 -5.85 1.35
C LYS A 19 22.67 -4.90 1.48
N ALA A 20 22.30 -4.60 2.71
CA ALA A 20 21.42 -3.52 3.11
C ALA A 20 22.22 -2.31 3.61
N SER A 21 21.72 -1.12 3.30
CA SER A 21 22.25 0.15 3.81
C SER A 21 21.12 1.14 4.09
N THR A 22 21.36 2.08 4.99
CA THR A 22 20.44 3.19 5.26
C THR A 22 20.87 4.42 4.47
N THR A 23 19.94 5.00 3.71
CA THR A 23 20.16 6.25 2.98
C THR A 23 20.04 7.47 3.90
N MET A 24 20.51 8.64 3.44
CA MET A 24 20.38 9.90 4.20
C MET A 24 18.92 10.29 4.50
N ASP A 25 17.98 9.82 3.67
CA ASP A 25 16.53 10.04 3.84
C ASP A 25 15.88 8.99 4.75
N ASN A 26 16.69 8.21 5.50
CA ASN A 26 16.24 7.16 6.41
C ASN A 26 15.41 6.06 5.70
N GLN A 27 15.79 5.75 4.45
CA GLN A 27 15.22 4.66 3.67
C GLN A 27 16.21 3.49 3.59
N LEU A 28 15.69 2.28 3.62
CA LEU A 28 16.47 1.07 3.46
C LEU A 28 16.74 0.81 1.97
N LYS A 29 18.00 0.60 1.60
CA LYS A 29 18.44 0.25 0.25
C LYS A 29 19.07 -1.13 0.28
N PHE A 30 18.65 -1.99 -0.63
CA PHE A 30 19.22 -3.32 -0.84
C PHE A 30 19.97 -3.36 -2.17
N GLU A 31 21.14 -3.97 -2.17
CA GLU A 31 21.98 -4.16 -3.36
C GLU A 31 22.80 -5.44 -3.24
N THR A 32 23.29 -5.95 -4.36
CA THR A 32 24.22 -7.07 -4.37
C THR A 32 25.58 -6.63 -3.83
N SER A 33 26.25 -7.51 -3.07
CA SER A 33 27.54 -7.20 -2.47
C SER A 33 28.68 -7.47 -3.46
N ASP A 34 29.54 -6.46 -3.66
CA ASP A 34 30.78 -6.61 -4.44
C ASP A 34 31.88 -7.39 -3.68
N GLU A 35 31.71 -7.62 -2.37
CA GLU A 35 32.70 -8.27 -1.49
C GLU A 35 32.27 -9.65 -1.02
N TYR A 36 31.28 -10.25 -1.67
CA TYR A 36 30.79 -11.56 -1.27
C TYR A 36 31.65 -12.71 -1.82
N HIS A 37 32.00 -13.63 -0.93
CA HIS A 37 32.73 -14.85 -1.23
C HIS A 37 31.92 -16.06 -0.77
N ALA A 38 31.68 -17.00 -1.67
CA ALA A 38 30.93 -18.22 -1.38
C ALA A 38 31.87 -19.32 -0.89
N ILE A 39 31.37 -20.15 0.03
CA ILE A 39 32.01 -21.43 0.35
C ILE A 39 31.88 -22.34 -0.88
N THR A 40 32.99 -22.89 -1.32
CA THR A 40 33.10 -23.79 -2.47
C THR A 40 34.12 -24.88 -2.19
N LYS A 41 34.12 -25.94 -3.01
CA LYS A 41 35.06 -27.08 -2.91
C LYS A 41 35.26 -27.60 -1.48
N VAL A 42 34.17 -28.00 -0.83
CA VAL A 42 34.28 -28.62 0.49
C VAL A 42 34.84 -30.03 0.31
N GLU A 43 35.96 -30.32 0.97
CA GLU A 43 36.64 -31.60 0.95
C GLU A 43 36.87 -32.12 2.37
N TYR A 44 36.88 -33.45 2.50
CA TYR A 44 37.03 -34.11 3.78
C TYR A 44 38.13 -35.16 3.71
N SER A 45 38.78 -35.45 4.83
CA SER A 45 39.78 -36.53 4.89
C SER A 45 39.17 -37.93 4.67
N GLY A 46 37.85 -38.09 4.79
CA GLY A 46 37.11 -39.31 4.47
C GLY A 46 37.14 -40.40 5.56
N SER A 47 37.79 -40.13 6.69
CA SER A 47 37.99 -41.08 7.80
C SER A 47 37.56 -40.47 9.13
N ASN A 48 37.37 -41.30 10.16
CA ASN A 48 37.11 -40.87 11.55
C ASN A 48 35.97 -39.84 11.77
N GLY A 49 34.94 -39.89 10.92
CA GLY A 49 33.79 -38.99 10.98
C GLY A 49 33.91 -37.74 10.10
N PHE A 50 35.01 -37.55 9.37
CA PHE A 50 35.18 -36.46 8.42
C PHE A 50 34.65 -36.85 7.03
N ASN A 51 33.35 -36.70 6.82
CA ASN A 51 32.68 -36.97 5.55
C ASN A 51 31.44 -36.08 5.36
N GLU A 52 30.93 -36.02 4.13
CA GLU A 52 29.80 -35.17 3.75
C GLU A 52 28.54 -35.41 4.59
N ASP A 53 28.24 -36.66 4.94
CA ASP A 53 27.05 -37.01 5.73
C ASP A 53 27.12 -36.53 7.18
N ASN A 54 28.34 -36.35 7.71
CA ASN A 54 28.56 -36.01 9.11
C ASN A 54 28.88 -34.54 9.33
N VAL A 55 29.28 -33.77 8.30
CA VAL A 55 29.74 -32.38 8.44
C VAL A 55 28.71 -31.41 7.91
N ASN A 56 28.26 -30.49 8.76
CA ASN A 56 27.43 -29.37 8.37
C ASN A 56 28.18 -28.04 8.56
N ILE A 57 28.16 -27.17 7.55
CA ILE A 57 28.83 -25.87 7.56
C ILE A 57 27.78 -24.79 7.42
N THR A 58 27.72 -23.87 8.38
CA THR A 58 26.78 -22.75 8.38
C THR A 58 27.55 -21.45 8.51
N VAL A 59 27.17 -20.44 7.73
CA VAL A 59 27.71 -19.08 7.90
C VAL A 59 26.77 -18.30 8.80
N SER A 60 27.29 -17.85 9.93
CA SER A 60 26.57 -17.08 10.94
C SER A 60 26.68 -15.57 10.70
N ASP A 61 27.76 -15.13 10.04
CA ASP A 61 27.98 -13.73 9.68
C ASP A 61 28.63 -13.61 8.29
N TRP A 62 27.81 -13.32 7.28
CA TRP A 62 28.29 -13.08 5.92
C TRP A 62 29.02 -11.74 5.76
N SER A 63 28.82 -10.79 6.67
CA SER A 63 29.38 -9.44 6.53
C SER A 63 30.89 -9.38 6.71
N VAL A 64 31.46 -10.41 7.36
CA VAL A 64 32.90 -10.54 7.62
C VAL A 64 33.64 -11.36 6.57
N ILE A 65 32.94 -12.14 5.74
CA ILE A 65 33.53 -12.99 4.69
C ILE A 65 33.80 -12.15 3.43
N ASN A 66 34.74 -11.21 3.56
CA ASN A 66 35.15 -10.28 2.50
C ASN A 66 36.53 -10.60 1.91
N PHE A 67 37.03 -11.82 2.14
CA PHE A 67 38.33 -12.29 1.71
C PHE A 67 38.21 -13.60 0.94
N SER A 68 39.18 -13.84 0.05
CA SER A 68 39.35 -15.13 -0.62
C SER A 68 40.29 -16.02 0.18
N ALA A 69 40.03 -17.32 0.16
CA ALA A 69 40.88 -18.33 0.78
C ALA A 69 40.89 -19.60 -0.07
N ASP A 70 42.06 -20.08 -0.41
CA ASP A 70 42.23 -21.36 -1.09
C ASP A 70 42.71 -22.40 -0.08
N ASP A 71 42.13 -23.60 -0.11
CA ASP A 71 42.49 -24.71 0.76
C ASP A 71 42.45 -24.36 2.26
N LEU A 72 41.51 -23.52 2.71
CA LEU A 72 41.30 -23.23 4.14
C LEU A 72 40.90 -24.52 4.84
N ARG A 73 41.71 -24.97 5.80
CA ARG A 73 41.56 -26.31 6.36
C ARG A 73 41.57 -26.32 7.88
N PHE A 74 40.57 -26.98 8.45
CA PHE A 74 40.44 -27.25 9.86
C PHE A 74 40.88 -28.67 10.13
N VAL A 75 41.98 -28.83 10.86
CA VAL A 75 42.66 -30.11 11.05
C VAL A 75 42.54 -30.52 12.51
N ARG A 76 42.08 -31.75 12.73
CA ARG A 76 42.15 -32.42 14.03
C ARG A 76 43.39 -33.31 14.07
N SER A 77 44.23 -33.10 15.06
CA SER A 77 45.42 -33.93 15.31
C SER A 77 45.04 -35.25 16.00
N SER A 78 45.94 -36.24 15.92
CA SER A 78 45.78 -37.52 16.65
C SER A 78 45.69 -37.35 18.17
N GLY A 79 46.24 -36.26 18.72
CA GLY A 79 46.12 -35.87 20.13
C GLY A 79 44.80 -35.19 20.49
N GLY A 80 43.90 -34.98 19.53
CA GLY A 80 42.58 -34.35 19.73
C GLY A 80 42.57 -32.83 19.72
N GLY A 81 43.69 -32.18 19.45
CA GLY A 81 43.74 -30.73 19.27
C GLY A 81 43.36 -30.30 17.85
N TRP A 82 42.63 -29.19 17.74
CA TRP A 82 42.27 -28.56 16.48
C TRP A 82 43.27 -27.46 16.07
N GLY A 83 43.45 -27.30 14.76
CA GLY A 83 44.28 -26.25 14.17
C GLY A 83 43.69 -25.75 12.86
N ILE A 84 43.98 -24.49 12.52
CA ILE A 84 43.63 -23.86 11.24
C ILE A 84 44.88 -23.84 10.37
N VAL A 85 44.75 -24.31 9.13
CA VAL A 85 45.80 -24.28 8.11
C VAL A 85 45.31 -23.41 6.95
N ASN A 86 46.21 -22.62 6.37
CA ASN A 86 45.91 -21.61 5.35
C ASN A 86 44.91 -20.55 5.83
N ASP A 87 45.10 -20.06 7.06
CA ASP A 87 44.29 -18.99 7.63
C ASP A 87 44.41 -17.68 6.81
N PRO A 88 43.33 -17.20 6.17
CA PRO A 88 43.34 -15.99 5.35
C PRO A 88 43.46 -14.69 6.15
N THR A 89 43.24 -14.73 7.46
CA THR A 89 43.32 -13.55 8.34
C THR A 89 44.74 -13.25 8.84
N GLY A 90 45.70 -14.12 8.52
CA GLY A 90 47.09 -13.97 8.95
C GLY A 90 47.30 -14.30 10.44
N GLY A 91 46.48 -15.16 11.02
CA GLY A 91 46.61 -15.65 12.39
C GLY A 91 45.62 -15.03 13.38
N MET A 92 44.61 -14.30 12.92
CA MET A 92 43.57 -13.75 13.78
C MET A 92 42.43 -14.74 14.01
N ALA A 93 42.25 -15.70 13.10
CA ALA A 93 41.16 -16.66 13.17
C ALA A 93 41.25 -17.51 14.44
N ALA A 94 40.14 -17.61 15.17
CA ALA A 94 40.07 -18.33 16.44
C ALA A 94 38.89 -19.31 16.47
N PHE A 95 39.10 -20.45 17.13
CA PHE A 95 38.02 -21.39 17.41
C PHE A 95 37.14 -20.90 18.56
N ILE A 96 35.83 -21.16 18.45
CA ILE A 96 34.83 -20.96 19.49
C ILE A 96 34.11 -22.29 19.73
N PRO A 97 34.29 -22.95 20.89
CA PRO A 97 35.16 -22.56 22.01
C PRO A 97 36.65 -22.68 21.65
N ALA A 98 37.49 -21.99 22.42
CA ALA A 98 38.93 -22.00 22.23
C ALA A 98 39.48 -23.44 22.27
N GLY A 99 40.17 -23.84 21.19
CA GLY A 99 40.71 -25.20 21.01
C GLY A 99 39.83 -26.16 20.21
N GLY A 100 38.60 -25.75 19.84
CA GLY A 100 37.63 -26.56 19.09
C GLY A 100 36.91 -27.62 19.93
N ASP A 101 35.83 -28.18 19.39
CA ASP A 101 35.13 -29.35 19.95
C ASP A 101 34.90 -30.39 18.83
N ASP A 102 34.79 -31.65 19.22
CA ASP A 102 34.64 -32.79 18.33
C ASP A 102 33.18 -33.00 17.87
N ASP A 103 32.20 -32.32 18.48
CA ASP A 103 30.82 -32.23 17.96
C ASP A 103 30.54 -30.94 17.19
N GLY A 104 31.44 -29.96 17.22
CA GLY A 104 31.37 -28.78 16.38
C GLY A 104 32.08 -27.58 16.98
N PHE A 105 32.39 -26.60 16.16
CA PHE A 105 33.02 -25.37 16.58
C PHE A 105 32.65 -24.21 15.65
N GLY A 106 32.61 -23.03 16.23
CA GLY A 106 32.64 -21.76 15.51
C GLY A 106 34.07 -21.37 15.14
N ILE A 107 34.18 -20.55 14.11
CA ILE A 107 35.38 -19.88 13.68
C ILE A 107 35.07 -18.39 13.64
N ASP A 108 35.81 -17.62 14.44
CA ASP A 108 35.78 -16.16 14.46
C ASP A 108 36.95 -15.65 13.61
N PHE A 109 36.64 -15.04 12.47
CA PHE A 109 37.61 -14.37 11.61
C PHE A 109 37.73 -12.88 11.94
N SER A 110 36.70 -12.29 12.56
CA SER A 110 36.61 -10.86 12.88
C SER A 110 37.36 -10.47 14.16
N GLY A 111 37.54 -11.44 15.07
CA GLY A 111 38.13 -11.26 16.40
C GLY A 111 37.18 -10.62 17.41
N ASP A 112 35.87 -10.60 17.14
CA ASP A 112 34.86 -9.99 18.01
C ASP A 112 34.34 -10.95 19.11
N GLY A 113 34.77 -12.21 19.07
CA GLY A 113 34.38 -13.27 20.00
C GLY A 113 33.08 -13.99 19.63
N LEU A 114 32.55 -13.78 18.43
CA LEU A 114 31.40 -14.49 17.87
C LEU A 114 31.82 -15.36 16.69
N ALA A 115 31.12 -16.46 16.48
CA ALA A 115 31.39 -17.35 15.36
C ALA A 115 30.84 -16.73 14.06
N ASP A 116 31.70 -16.62 13.05
CA ASP A 116 31.36 -16.16 11.71
C ASP A 116 30.97 -17.34 10.80
N ILE A 117 31.70 -18.46 10.94
CA ILE A 117 31.38 -19.76 10.34
C ILE A 117 31.27 -20.78 11.46
N GLU A 118 30.30 -21.68 11.37
CA GLU A 118 30.13 -22.82 12.28
C GLU A 118 30.24 -24.14 11.52
N ILE A 119 31.10 -25.02 12.01
CA ILE A 119 31.22 -26.40 11.53
C ILE A 119 30.68 -27.30 12.63
N SER A 120 29.59 -28.01 12.35
CA SER A 120 28.98 -28.97 13.28
C SER A 120 29.08 -30.38 12.74
N PHE A 121 29.19 -31.34 13.66
CA PHE A 121 29.24 -32.76 13.32
C PHE A 121 28.02 -33.50 13.89
N THR A 122 27.28 -34.19 13.03
CA THR A 122 26.08 -34.97 13.44
C THR A 122 26.44 -36.04 14.48
N GLN A 123 27.66 -36.60 14.37
CA GLN A 123 28.30 -37.51 15.30
C GLN A 123 29.71 -37.01 15.61
N LYS A 124 30.14 -37.16 16.86
CA LYS A 124 31.47 -36.73 17.30
C LYS A 124 32.57 -37.33 16.42
N VAL A 125 33.46 -36.49 15.92
CA VAL A 125 34.65 -36.94 15.20
C VAL A 125 35.71 -37.47 16.16
N PHE A 126 36.63 -38.28 15.64
CA PHE A 126 37.74 -38.83 16.42
C PHE A 126 39.00 -38.92 15.56
N GLY A 127 40.11 -39.39 16.14
CA GLY A 127 41.36 -39.59 15.40
C GLY A 127 41.86 -38.34 14.66
N GLU A 128 42.72 -38.54 13.67
CA GLU A 128 43.14 -37.45 12.79
C GLU A 128 42.17 -37.27 11.61
N GLY A 129 42.03 -36.03 11.16
CA GLY A 129 41.22 -35.73 9.98
C GLY A 129 41.08 -34.25 9.73
N SER A 130 40.37 -33.90 8.67
CA SER A 130 40.19 -32.50 8.29
C SER A 130 38.92 -32.22 7.52
N VAL A 131 38.44 -30.99 7.67
CA VAL A 131 37.47 -30.34 6.77
C VAL A 131 38.23 -29.22 6.05
N GLN A 132 38.17 -29.21 4.73
CA GLN A 132 38.78 -28.19 3.87
C GLN A 132 37.69 -27.50 3.06
N LEU A 133 37.84 -26.20 2.82
CA LEU A 133 36.95 -25.43 1.96
C LEU A 133 37.71 -24.30 1.25
N ASP A 134 37.17 -23.83 0.14
CA ASP A 134 37.60 -22.62 -0.55
C ASP A 134 36.57 -21.50 -0.33
N LEU A 135 37.04 -20.26 -0.19
CA LEU A 135 36.23 -19.04 -0.21
C LEU A 135 36.53 -18.29 -1.50
N ASN A 136 35.60 -18.39 -2.46
CA ASN A 136 35.76 -17.82 -3.79
C ASN A 136 34.83 -16.64 -4.02
N LYS A 137 35.37 -15.55 -4.58
CA LYS A 137 34.59 -14.36 -4.92
C LYS A 137 33.50 -14.71 -5.94
N ARG A 138 32.27 -14.25 -5.68
CA ARG A 138 31.15 -14.33 -6.63
C ARG A 138 30.92 -12.97 -7.27
N HIS A 139 30.61 -12.95 -8.56
CA HIS A 139 30.27 -11.71 -9.23
C HIS A 139 28.87 -11.26 -8.83
N LYS A 140 28.73 -9.96 -8.52
CA LYS A 140 27.44 -9.38 -8.15
C LYS A 140 26.36 -9.53 -9.24
N ASP A 141 26.77 -9.68 -10.50
CA ASP A 141 25.88 -9.84 -11.66
C ASP A 141 25.26 -11.24 -11.73
N ASP A 142 25.85 -12.22 -11.03
CA ASP A 142 25.32 -13.59 -10.91
C ASP A 142 24.31 -13.71 -9.77
N ILE A 143 24.10 -12.64 -9.01
CA ILE A 143 23.24 -12.61 -7.82
C ILE A 143 22.00 -11.80 -8.15
N SER A 144 20.86 -12.43 -8.02
CA SER A 144 19.56 -11.76 -8.10
C SER A 144 18.79 -11.98 -6.81
N PHE A 145 18.06 -10.97 -6.39
CA PHE A 145 17.16 -11.04 -5.25
C PHE A 145 15.81 -10.47 -5.64
N ALA A 146 14.77 -10.90 -4.94
CA ALA A 146 13.46 -10.33 -5.05
C ALA A 146 12.74 -10.44 -3.71
N PHE A 147 11.84 -9.51 -3.45
CA PHE A 147 10.96 -9.53 -2.28
C PHE A 147 9.58 -10.03 -2.71
N SER A 148 9.11 -11.08 -2.06
CA SER A 148 7.74 -11.58 -2.20
C SER A 148 7.13 -11.77 -0.83
N ASP A 149 5.85 -11.42 -0.70
CA ASP A 149 5.06 -11.77 0.46
C ASP A 149 4.13 -12.92 0.06
N ASP A 150 4.36 -14.11 0.63
CA ASP A 150 3.50 -15.27 0.39
C ASP A 150 2.23 -15.23 1.28
N SER A 151 2.22 -14.41 2.32
CA SER A 151 1.24 -14.53 3.41
C SER A 151 0.07 -13.54 3.29
N VAL A 152 -0.90 -13.84 2.44
CA VAL A 152 -2.14 -13.03 2.33
C VAL A 152 -2.96 -12.95 3.62
N ALA A 153 -2.76 -13.84 4.59
CA ALA A 153 -3.44 -13.83 5.88
C ALA A 153 -2.67 -13.09 7.00
N SER A 154 -1.36 -12.87 6.83
CA SER A 154 -0.46 -12.39 7.89
C SER A 154 0.60 -11.41 7.38
N SER A 155 0.36 -10.76 6.25
CA SER A 155 1.25 -9.71 5.75
C SER A 155 1.42 -8.66 6.85
N SER A 156 2.67 -8.44 7.25
CA SER A 156 3.03 -7.40 8.22
C SER A 156 2.82 -5.99 7.66
N GLY A 157 2.53 -5.86 6.37
CA GLY A 157 2.49 -4.59 5.66
C GLY A 157 3.86 -3.94 5.50
N LEU A 158 4.95 -4.63 5.89
CA LEU A 158 6.30 -4.07 5.91
C LEU A 158 6.75 -3.61 4.53
N LEU A 159 6.55 -4.41 3.48
CA LEU A 159 6.93 -4.03 2.12
C LEU A 159 6.17 -2.80 1.64
N ALA A 160 4.87 -2.73 1.91
CA ALA A 160 4.05 -1.56 1.57
C ALA A 160 4.48 -0.31 2.35
N ALA A 161 4.77 -0.44 3.65
CA ALA A 161 5.25 0.65 4.50
C ALA A 161 6.66 1.14 4.10
N ALA A 162 7.53 0.22 3.68
CA ALA A 162 8.86 0.51 3.16
C ALA A 162 8.85 0.98 1.70
N GLY A 163 7.68 0.98 1.03
CA GLY A 163 7.55 1.36 -0.38
C GLY A 163 8.15 0.34 -1.37
N ILE A 164 8.45 -0.88 -0.92
CA ILE A 164 9.00 -1.95 -1.74
C ILE A 164 7.86 -2.62 -2.50
N ASN A 165 7.96 -2.70 -3.83
CA ASN A 165 6.96 -3.33 -4.71
C ASN A 165 5.52 -2.80 -4.52
N ASN A 166 5.36 -1.53 -4.16
CA ASN A 166 4.03 -0.94 -3.96
C ASN A 166 3.34 -0.59 -5.29
N PHE A 167 2.08 -1.01 -5.43
CA PHE A 167 1.27 -0.65 -6.60
C PHE A 167 0.79 0.80 -6.54
N PHE A 168 0.33 1.21 -5.36
CA PHE A 168 -0.15 2.55 -5.07
C PHE A 168 0.82 3.29 -4.14
N LYS A 169 0.90 4.61 -4.33
CA LYS A 169 1.53 5.58 -3.43
C LYS A 169 0.48 6.51 -2.84
N GLY A 170 0.86 7.28 -1.83
CA GLY A 170 -0.05 8.20 -1.11
C GLY A 170 -0.44 7.66 0.26
N TYR A 171 -1.09 8.49 1.06
CA TYR A 171 -1.43 8.18 2.46
C TYR A 171 -2.94 8.19 2.74
N ASP A 172 -3.73 8.79 1.85
CA ASP A 172 -5.18 8.83 1.93
C ASP A 172 -5.83 8.77 0.54
N ALA A 173 -7.16 8.78 0.50
CA ALA A 173 -7.91 8.74 -0.76
C ALA A 173 -7.72 10.00 -1.64
N MET A 174 -7.24 11.12 -1.10
CA MET A 174 -6.99 12.35 -1.87
C MET A 174 -5.60 12.37 -2.51
N THR A 175 -4.65 11.67 -1.91
CA THR A 175 -3.25 11.59 -2.33
C THR A 175 -2.87 10.27 -2.97
N MET A 176 -3.79 9.30 -2.97
CA MET A 176 -3.57 8.01 -3.60
C MET A 176 -3.30 8.18 -5.10
N GLY A 177 -2.23 7.55 -5.57
CA GLY A 177 -1.84 7.52 -6.97
C GLY A 177 -1.11 6.23 -7.32
N MET A 178 -0.91 5.97 -8.61
CA MET A 178 -0.10 4.83 -9.07
C MET A 178 1.40 5.12 -8.85
N ASN A 179 2.17 4.11 -8.50
CA ASN A 179 3.63 4.22 -8.52
C ASN A 179 4.09 4.53 -9.96
N GLU A 180 4.92 5.56 -10.13
CA GLU A 180 5.39 6.03 -11.44
C GLU A 180 6.19 4.96 -12.19
N LEU A 181 6.94 4.11 -11.48
CA LEU A 181 7.67 3.01 -12.09
C LEU A 181 6.74 2.01 -12.78
N LEU A 182 5.52 1.86 -12.29
CA LEU A 182 4.53 0.94 -12.84
C LEU A 182 3.75 1.52 -14.01
N THR A 183 4.05 2.76 -14.44
CA THR A 183 3.55 3.28 -15.72
C THR A 183 4.13 2.50 -16.90
N ASP A 184 5.35 1.96 -16.77
CA ASP A 184 5.88 0.96 -17.68
C ASP A 184 5.55 -0.44 -17.13
N THR A 185 4.72 -1.15 -17.90
CA THR A 185 4.24 -2.49 -17.56
C THR A 185 5.36 -3.52 -17.38
N LYS A 186 6.58 -3.25 -17.88
CA LYS A 186 7.75 -4.10 -17.66
C LYS A 186 8.17 -4.21 -16.20
N TYR A 187 7.80 -3.24 -15.37
CA TYR A 187 8.12 -3.25 -13.93
C TYR A 187 7.00 -3.86 -13.07
N VAL A 188 5.92 -4.34 -13.68
CA VAL A 188 4.88 -5.08 -12.95
C VAL A 188 5.38 -6.50 -12.69
N ALA A 189 5.62 -6.82 -11.42
CA ALA A 189 6.02 -8.15 -10.97
C ALA A 189 4.86 -9.15 -11.09
N ALA A 190 4.65 -9.69 -12.30
CA ALA A 190 3.56 -10.60 -12.62
C ALA A 190 3.74 -12.02 -12.03
N ALA A 191 4.99 -12.44 -11.85
CA ALA A 191 5.36 -13.73 -11.27
C ALA A 191 5.42 -13.66 -9.74
N ARG A 192 5.26 -14.80 -9.09
CA ARG A 192 5.44 -14.99 -7.66
C ARG A 192 6.71 -15.80 -7.40
N ILE A 193 7.45 -15.42 -6.37
CA ILE A 193 8.59 -16.22 -5.91
C ILE A 193 8.04 -17.47 -5.21
N ASN A 194 8.59 -18.63 -5.54
CA ASN A 194 8.34 -19.84 -4.75
C ASN A 194 9.00 -19.68 -3.37
N SER A 195 8.22 -19.69 -2.30
CA SER A 195 8.72 -19.46 -0.94
C SER A 195 9.59 -20.60 -0.39
N GLU A 196 9.51 -21.80 -0.97
CA GLU A 196 10.32 -22.96 -0.58
C GLU A 196 11.64 -23.01 -1.36
N THR A 197 11.62 -22.70 -2.66
CA THR A 197 12.80 -22.85 -3.54
C THR A 197 13.49 -21.53 -3.88
N GLY A 198 12.84 -20.39 -3.65
CA GLY A 198 13.32 -19.07 -4.08
C GLY A 198 13.23 -18.81 -5.59
N GLU A 199 12.71 -19.78 -6.36
CA GLU A 199 12.70 -19.69 -7.82
C GLU A 199 11.64 -18.71 -8.34
N ILE A 200 11.99 -18.02 -9.44
CA ILE A 200 11.09 -17.19 -10.22
C ILE A 200 10.90 -17.87 -11.58
N SER A 201 9.73 -18.45 -11.79
CA SER A 201 9.43 -19.17 -13.03
C SER A 201 9.15 -18.22 -14.19
N GLN A 202 9.87 -18.39 -15.31
CA GLN A 202 9.59 -17.62 -16.51
C GLN A 202 8.18 -17.92 -17.03
N GLY A 203 7.39 -16.86 -17.25
CA GLY A 203 6.01 -16.98 -17.73
C GLY A 203 4.96 -17.13 -16.64
N ASP A 204 5.35 -17.17 -15.36
CA ASP A 204 4.39 -17.09 -14.25
C ASP A 204 3.66 -15.74 -14.25
N ASN A 205 2.34 -15.80 -14.11
CA ASN A 205 1.43 -14.66 -14.09
C ASN A 205 0.50 -14.67 -12.85
N ALA A 206 0.83 -15.42 -11.81
CA ALA A 206 0.01 -15.57 -10.61
C ALA A 206 -0.37 -14.22 -9.98
N ASN A 207 0.57 -13.28 -9.83
CA ASN A 207 0.27 -11.96 -9.28
C ASN A 207 -0.65 -11.15 -10.20
N ALA A 208 -0.43 -11.22 -11.52
CA ALA A 208 -1.30 -10.54 -12.48
C ALA A 208 -2.73 -11.08 -12.46
N LEU A 209 -2.90 -12.41 -12.31
CA LEU A 209 -4.21 -13.03 -12.14
C LEU A 209 -4.85 -12.62 -10.81
N LEU A 210 -4.09 -12.57 -9.72
CA LEU A 210 -4.58 -12.08 -8.42
C LEU A 210 -5.03 -10.62 -8.51
N MET A 211 -4.28 -9.77 -9.20
CA MET A 211 -4.66 -8.38 -9.46
C MET A 211 -5.96 -8.28 -10.27
N ALA A 212 -6.10 -9.05 -11.36
CA ALA A 212 -7.32 -9.09 -12.15
C ALA A 212 -8.54 -9.54 -11.32
N ASN A 213 -8.32 -10.45 -10.37
CA ASN A 213 -9.36 -10.95 -9.49
C ASN A 213 -9.71 -9.99 -8.34
N VAL A 214 -8.91 -8.95 -8.04
CA VAL A 214 -9.19 -8.00 -6.94
C VAL A 214 -10.61 -7.43 -7.02
N GLN A 215 -11.11 -7.13 -8.23
CA GLN A 215 -12.45 -6.58 -8.41
C GLN A 215 -13.59 -7.52 -7.96
N HIS A 216 -13.33 -8.83 -7.95
CA HIS A 216 -14.27 -9.89 -7.59
C HIS A 216 -14.03 -10.45 -6.19
N ARG A 217 -12.99 -10.00 -5.49
CA ARG A 217 -12.73 -10.42 -4.11
C ARG A 217 -13.70 -9.74 -3.18
N ASP A 218 -14.32 -10.52 -2.31
CA ASP A 218 -15.10 -9.98 -1.21
C ASP A 218 -14.19 -9.22 -0.25
N ILE A 219 -14.52 -7.95 -0.02
CA ILE A 219 -13.83 -7.08 0.91
C ILE A 219 -14.82 -6.56 1.96
N THR A 220 -14.39 -6.57 3.22
CA THR A 220 -15.15 -5.96 4.31
C THR A 220 -14.71 -4.51 4.46
N THR A 221 -15.59 -3.57 4.13
CA THR A 221 -15.32 -2.13 4.20
C THR A 221 -16.26 -1.43 5.17
N LYS A 222 -15.81 -0.30 5.73
CA LYS A 222 -16.67 0.61 6.48
C LYS A 222 -17.49 1.43 5.49
N ARG A 223 -18.81 1.27 5.51
CA ARG A 223 -19.76 2.11 4.80
C ARG A 223 -20.28 3.20 5.73
N TRP A 224 -20.20 4.44 5.30
CA TRP A 224 -20.71 5.60 6.03
C TRP A 224 -22.06 6.04 5.49
N ALA A 225 -23.00 6.30 6.40
CA ALA A 225 -24.29 6.90 6.10
C ALA A 225 -24.38 8.27 6.79
N TYR A 226 -24.80 9.27 6.01
CA TYR A 226 -24.97 10.65 6.45
C TYR A 226 -26.42 11.05 6.29
N ASP A 227 -27.16 11.10 7.41
CA ASP A 227 -28.53 11.61 7.45
C ASP A 227 -28.50 13.04 7.99
N ARG A 228 -29.20 13.97 7.30
CA ARG A 228 -29.26 15.37 7.78
C ARG A 228 -29.82 15.43 9.19
N GLY A 229 -29.11 16.13 10.07
CA GLY A 229 -29.52 16.32 11.47
C GLY A 229 -29.12 15.18 12.41
N PHE A 230 -28.35 14.20 11.92
CA PHE A 230 -27.81 13.10 12.74
C PHE A 230 -26.30 12.98 12.53
N ASP A 231 -25.63 12.41 13.54
CA ASP A 231 -24.22 12.05 13.42
C ASP A 231 -24.01 10.96 12.36
N ALA A 232 -22.84 10.99 11.71
CA ALA A 232 -22.45 10.00 10.73
C ALA A 232 -22.41 8.60 11.36
N LYS A 233 -23.09 7.63 10.73
CA LYS A 233 -23.11 6.24 11.19
C LYS A 233 -22.30 5.37 10.26
N SER A 234 -21.40 4.57 10.82
CA SER A 234 -20.65 3.57 10.05
C SER A 234 -21.21 2.18 10.27
N SER A 235 -21.32 1.39 9.21
CA SER A 235 -21.60 -0.06 9.27
C SER A 235 -20.52 -0.82 8.49
N LEU A 236 -20.21 -2.04 8.91
CA LEU A 236 -19.38 -2.94 8.09
C LEU A 236 -20.24 -3.59 7.01
N THR A 237 -19.72 -3.61 5.78
CA THR A 237 -20.34 -4.26 4.63
C THR A 237 -19.30 -5.16 3.98
N THR A 238 -19.67 -6.40 3.70
CA THR A 238 -18.86 -7.34 2.91
C THR A 238 -19.48 -7.47 1.53
N THR A 239 -18.71 -7.12 0.50
CA THR A 239 -19.11 -7.24 -0.91
C THR A 239 -17.86 -7.13 -1.78
N THR A 240 -17.97 -7.42 -3.07
CA THR A 240 -16.90 -7.18 -4.04
C THR A 240 -16.76 -5.69 -4.33
N LEU A 241 -15.59 -5.26 -4.83
CA LEU A 241 -15.40 -3.86 -5.27
C LEU A 241 -16.42 -3.48 -6.36
N ASP A 242 -16.63 -4.38 -7.32
CA ASP A 242 -17.62 -4.23 -8.38
C ASP A 242 -19.06 -4.11 -7.82
N GLY A 243 -19.42 -4.98 -6.86
CA GLY A 243 -20.73 -4.97 -6.21
C GLY A 243 -20.99 -3.69 -5.40
N TYR A 244 -19.97 -3.21 -4.67
CA TYR A 244 -20.04 -1.94 -3.96
C TYR A 244 -20.25 -0.76 -4.91
N TYR A 245 -19.43 -0.69 -5.98
CA TYR A 245 -19.51 0.39 -6.97
C TYR A 245 -20.87 0.40 -7.69
N SER A 246 -21.36 -0.78 -8.10
CA SER A 246 -22.68 -0.95 -8.73
C SER A 246 -23.82 -0.52 -7.81
N THR A 247 -23.77 -0.89 -6.53
CA THR A 247 -24.77 -0.49 -5.53
C THR A 247 -24.74 1.02 -5.29
N MET A 248 -23.54 1.60 -5.16
CA MET A 248 -23.34 3.03 -4.94
C MET A 248 -23.90 3.86 -6.11
N THR A 249 -23.49 3.56 -7.34
CA THR A 249 -23.97 4.24 -8.55
C THR A 249 -25.48 4.06 -8.74
N GLY A 250 -26.01 2.86 -8.50
CA GLY A 250 -27.46 2.59 -8.52
C GLY A 250 -28.24 3.44 -7.51
N SER A 251 -27.77 3.51 -6.26
CA SER A 251 -28.42 4.31 -5.21
C SER A 251 -28.41 5.82 -5.50
N MET A 252 -27.33 6.32 -6.10
CA MET A 252 -27.21 7.71 -6.56
C MET A 252 -28.21 8.00 -7.68
N GLY A 253 -28.36 7.08 -8.64
CA GLY A 253 -29.34 7.19 -9.72
C GLY A 253 -30.79 7.22 -9.21
N ILE A 254 -31.14 6.36 -8.25
CA ILE A 254 -32.47 6.36 -7.61
C ILE A 254 -32.72 7.69 -6.88
N THR A 255 -31.73 8.17 -6.13
CA THR A 255 -31.83 9.43 -5.39
C THR A 255 -32.01 10.62 -6.33
N ALA A 256 -31.21 10.69 -7.40
CA ALA A 256 -31.32 11.75 -8.41
C ALA A 256 -32.71 11.77 -9.05
N ARG A 257 -33.25 10.59 -9.43
CA ARG A 257 -34.60 10.47 -9.98
C ARG A 257 -35.67 10.92 -8.98
N ARG A 258 -35.53 10.58 -7.70
CA ARG A 258 -36.46 11.02 -6.65
C ARG A 258 -36.47 12.53 -6.48
N VAL A 259 -35.29 13.15 -6.44
CA VAL A 259 -35.14 14.61 -6.32
C VAL A 259 -35.74 15.31 -7.53
N GLN A 260 -35.46 14.81 -8.74
CA GLN A 260 -36.04 15.37 -9.96
C GLN A 260 -37.57 15.31 -9.95
N SER A 261 -38.14 14.14 -9.65
CA SER A 261 -39.60 13.98 -9.58
C SER A 261 -40.24 14.86 -8.49
N SER A 262 -39.59 15.02 -7.34
CA SER A 262 -40.07 15.91 -6.28
C SER A 262 -40.02 17.39 -6.69
N ARG A 263 -39.00 17.78 -7.45
CA ARG A 263 -38.90 19.13 -8.03
C ARG A 263 -40.02 19.37 -9.03
N GLU A 264 -40.23 18.45 -9.98
CA GLU A 264 -41.31 18.55 -10.97
C GLU A 264 -42.68 18.67 -10.29
N PHE A 265 -42.93 17.89 -9.24
CA PHE A 265 -44.15 18.00 -8.44
C PHE A 265 -44.28 19.37 -7.75
N ALA A 266 -43.20 19.87 -7.15
CA ALA A 266 -43.20 21.18 -6.50
C ALA A 266 -43.46 22.32 -7.51
N ASP A 267 -42.87 22.25 -8.71
CA ASP A 267 -43.09 23.22 -9.78
C ASP A 267 -44.57 23.22 -10.22
N ILE A 268 -45.18 22.05 -10.37
CA ILE A 268 -46.63 21.93 -10.65
C ILE A 268 -47.47 22.56 -9.52
N MET A 269 -47.11 22.31 -8.26
CA MET A 269 -47.83 22.87 -7.12
C MET A 269 -47.72 24.40 -7.05
N VAL A 270 -46.52 24.94 -7.30
CA VAL A 270 -46.29 26.40 -7.36
C VAL A 270 -47.14 27.03 -8.47
N ASN A 271 -47.18 26.42 -9.65
CA ASN A 271 -48.01 26.91 -10.76
C ASN A 271 -49.49 26.93 -10.39
N ASN A 272 -50.02 25.82 -9.84
CA ASN A 272 -51.42 25.75 -9.41
C ASN A 272 -51.76 26.80 -8.33
N LEU A 273 -50.88 27.01 -7.35
CA LEU A 273 -51.09 28.03 -6.31
C LEU A 273 -51.01 29.45 -6.87
N THR A 274 -50.16 29.68 -7.88
CA THR A 274 -50.07 30.95 -8.58
C THR A 274 -51.36 31.22 -9.36
N ASP A 275 -51.86 30.24 -10.10
CA ASP A 275 -53.12 30.34 -10.84
C ASP A 275 -54.31 30.59 -9.89
N GLN A 276 -54.35 29.92 -8.73
CA GLN A 276 -55.37 30.17 -7.70
C GLN A 276 -55.26 31.57 -7.10
N ARG A 277 -54.06 32.01 -6.73
CA ARG A 277 -53.82 33.37 -6.24
C ARG A 277 -54.31 34.39 -7.27
N ASP A 278 -53.97 34.19 -8.52
CA ASP A 278 -54.35 35.08 -9.61
C ASP A 278 -55.87 35.01 -9.82
N SER A 279 -56.54 33.86 -9.71
CA SER A 279 -58.01 33.81 -9.79
C SER A 279 -58.74 34.63 -8.71
N VAL A 280 -58.15 34.78 -7.53
CA VAL A 280 -58.75 35.50 -6.39
C VAL A 280 -58.32 36.97 -6.34
N SER A 281 -57.06 37.24 -6.67
CA SER A 281 -56.43 38.55 -6.50
C SER A 281 -56.13 39.27 -7.82
N ALA A 282 -56.22 38.57 -8.96
CA ALA A 282 -56.13 39.24 -10.24
C ALA A 282 -57.42 40.01 -10.47
N VAL A 283 -57.24 41.32 -10.44
CA VAL A 283 -58.27 42.28 -10.81
C VAL A 283 -58.44 42.17 -12.32
N SER A 284 -59.67 41.89 -12.77
CA SER A 284 -59.96 41.90 -14.20
C SER A 284 -59.85 43.34 -14.73
N LEU A 285 -58.88 43.60 -15.60
CA LEU A 285 -58.69 44.91 -16.25
C LEU A 285 -59.96 45.36 -16.97
N ASP A 286 -60.75 44.43 -17.51
CA ASP A 286 -62.02 44.72 -18.16
C ASP A 286 -63.08 45.16 -17.16
N GLU A 287 -63.16 44.53 -15.97
CA GLU A 287 -64.08 44.97 -14.92
C GLU A 287 -63.69 46.33 -14.34
N GLU A 288 -62.40 46.58 -14.12
CA GLU A 288 -61.93 47.90 -13.67
C GLU A 288 -62.13 48.96 -14.76
N MET A 289 -61.97 48.62 -16.04
CA MET A 289 -62.26 49.54 -17.15
C MET A 289 -63.76 49.88 -17.21
N ILE A 290 -64.65 48.90 -17.00
CA ILE A 290 -66.09 49.14 -16.93
C ILE A 290 -66.43 50.03 -15.73
N LYS A 291 -65.88 49.76 -14.54
CA LYS A 291 -66.06 50.63 -13.36
C LYS A 291 -65.53 52.04 -13.61
N LEU A 292 -64.39 52.18 -14.29
CA LEU A 292 -63.79 53.46 -14.62
C LEU A 292 -64.66 54.25 -15.62
N ILE A 293 -65.18 53.59 -16.65
CA ILE A 293 -66.16 54.19 -17.59
C ILE A 293 -67.43 54.60 -16.84
N GLN A 294 -67.93 53.76 -15.93
CA GLN A 294 -69.10 54.08 -15.10
C GLN A 294 -68.85 55.31 -14.22
N TYR A 295 -67.69 55.41 -13.57
CA TYR A 295 -67.31 56.59 -12.78
C TYR A 295 -67.17 57.84 -13.65
N GLN A 296 -66.61 57.73 -14.87
CA GLN A 296 -66.55 58.84 -15.81
C GLN A 296 -67.94 59.32 -16.23
N HIS A 297 -68.88 58.41 -16.51
CA HIS A 297 -70.26 58.75 -16.83
C HIS A 297 -70.98 59.40 -15.65
N ALA A 298 -70.83 58.85 -14.44
CA ALA A 298 -71.40 59.41 -13.22
C ALA A 298 -70.85 60.81 -12.93
N PHE A 299 -69.54 61.03 -13.11
CA PHE A 299 -68.91 62.34 -12.97
C PHE A 299 -69.45 63.33 -14.01
N SER A 300 -69.51 62.94 -15.29
CA SER A 300 -70.08 63.78 -16.35
C SER A 300 -71.55 64.15 -16.09
N ALA A 301 -72.36 63.21 -15.59
CA ALA A 301 -73.73 63.47 -15.19
C ALA A 301 -73.81 64.44 -13.99
N ALA A 302 -72.97 64.26 -12.97
CA ALA A 302 -72.89 65.16 -11.82
C ALA A 302 -72.44 66.57 -12.22
N SER A 303 -71.45 66.71 -13.11
CA SER A 303 -71.02 67.99 -13.66
C SER A 303 -72.15 68.68 -14.42
N LYS A 304 -72.92 67.96 -15.24
CA LYS A 304 -74.10 68.52 -15.93
C LYS A 304 -75.18 68.96 -14.94
N LEU A 305 -75.45 68.18 -13.90
CA LEU A 305 -76.40 68.57 -12.84
C LEU A 305 -75.94 69.83 -12.11
N LEU A 306 -74.64 69.97 -11.83
CA LEU A 306 -74.06 71.19 -11.28
C LEU A 306 -74.21 72.37 -12.24
N THR A 307 -73.91 72.20 -13.53
CA THR A 307 -74.10 73.26 -14.54
C THR A 307 -75.55 73.68 -14.64
N VAL A 308 -76.49 72.74 -14.67
CA VAL A 308 -77.93 73.05 -14.68
C VAL A 308 -78.36 73.74 -13.38
N SER A 309 -77.78 73.33 -12.25
CA SER A 309 -78.03 73.99 -10.96
C SER A 309 -77.47 75.42 -10.93
N ASP A 310 -76.28 75.65 -11.47
CA ASP A 310 -75.67 76.97 -11.62
C ASP A 310 -76.47 77.84 -12.59
N GLU A 311 -76.98 77.29 -13.69
CA GLU A 311 -77.87 77.99 -14.63
C GLU A 311 -79.20 78.36 -13.96
N MET A 312 -79.81 77.46 -13.19
CA MET A 312 -80.99 77.75 -12.40
C MET A 312 -80.72 78.84 -11.36
N LEU A 313 -79.57 78.79 -10.68
CA LEU A 313 -79.16 79.78 -9.68
C LEU A 313 -78.92 81.16 -10.33
N ASN A 314 -78.24 81.21 -11.47
CA ASN A 314 -78.03 82.43 -12.25
C ASN A 314 -79.35 83.03 -12.77
N THR A 315 -80.30 82.18 -13.20
CA THR A 315 -81.63 82.63 -13.63
C THR A 315 -82.41 83.25 -12.46
N LEU A 316 -82.34 82.64 -11.26
CA LEU A 316 -82.96 83.21 -10.04
C LEU A 316 -82.31 84.54 -9.62
N VAL A 317 -80.99 84.67 -9.75
CA VAL A 317 -80.26 85.89 -9.37
C VAL A 317 -80.44 87.03 -10.40
N SER A 318 -80.61 86.71 -11.68
CA SER A 318 -80.82 87.70 -12.76
C SER A 318 -82.26 88.19 -12.91
N MET A 319 -83.23 87.57 -12.22
CA MET A 319 -84.62 88.04 -12.12
C MET A 319 -84.84 89.08 -11.01
N ARG A 320 -83.78 89.75 -10.56
CA ARG A 320 -83.83 90.84 -9.56
C ARG A 320 -83.27 92.12 -10.16
#